data_AF-A0A662YCD8-F1
#
_entry.id   AF-A0A662YCD8-F1
#
_cell.length_a   1.000
_cell.length_b   1.000
_cell.length_c   1.000
_cell.angle_alpha   90.00
_cell.angle_beta   90.00
_cell.angle_gamma   90.00
#
_symmetry.space_group_name_H-M   'P 1'
#
loop_
_entity.id
_entity.type
_entity.pdbx_description
1 polymer ?
#
loop_
_entity_poly.entity_id
_entity_poly.type
_entity_poly.pdbx_seq_one_letter_code
_entity_poly.pdbx_strand_id
1 'polypeptide(L)'
;MTESGVGARPAVTAPQAFQNTLAKYGSANALHFKKDGEWQSYSFQTYYDKCRQFGKSLLHVGLERYQGVSIIGFNSPEWAIADIGTIFA
;
A
#
# COMPACT_ATOMS: atom_id res chain seq x y z
N MET A 1 -13.70 -3.61 28.20
CA MET A 1 -12.48 -3.28 27.41
C MET A 1 -11.30 -3.56 28.30
N THR A 2 -10.36 -4.42 27.91
CA THR A 2 -9.16 -4.72 28.70
C THR A 2 -8.18 -3.55 28.62
N GLU A 3 -7.67 -3.05 29.75
CA GLU A 3 -6.73 -1.92 29.81
C GLU A 3 -5.29 -2.30 29.43
N SER A 4 -5.02 -3.58 29.18
CA SER A 4 -3.70 -4.11 28.86
C SER A 4 -3.75 -5.15 27.74
N GLY A 5 -2.59 -5.43 27.15
CA GLY A 5 -2.44 -6.41 26.07
C GLY A 5 -2.52 -5.82 24.66
N VAL A 6 -2.42 -6.67 23.64
CA VAL A 6 -2.34 -6.25 22.23
C VAL A 6 -3.62 -5.56 21.77
N GLY A 7 -4.79 -5.99 22.25
CA GLY A 7 -6.09 -5.38 21.95
C GLY A 7 -6.35 -4.04 22.65
N ALA A 8 -5.53 -3.65 23.63
CA ALA A 8 -5.60 -2.34 24.28
C ALA A 8 -4.77 -1.27 23.56
N ARG A 9 -3.99 -1.65 22.55
CA ARG A 9 -3.18 -0.71 21.76
C ARG A 9 -4.10 0.17 20.91
N PRO A 10 -3.75 1.46 20.71
CA PRO A 10 -4.49 2.31 19.76
C PRO A 10 -4.55 1.68 18.38
N ALA A 11 -5.73 1.74 17.75
CA ALA A 11 -5.90 1.26 16.38
C ALA A 11 -5.01 2.05 15.42
N VAL A 12 -4.42 1.35 14.44
CA VAL A 12 -3.58 1.93 13.39
C VAL A 12 -4.17 1.53 12.05
N THR A 13 -4.43 2.51 11.19
CA THR A 13 -4.89 2.24 9.83
C THR A 13 -3.73 1.76 8.95
N ALA A 14 -4.02 1.02 7.88
CA ALA A 14 -2.99 0.59 6.93
C ALA A 14 -2.16 1.77 6.35
N PRO A 15 -2.77 2.91 5.95
CA PRO A 15 -2.01 4.11 5.57
C PRO A 15 -1.07 4.62 6.67
N GLN A 16 -1.50 4.65 7.94
CA GLN A 16 -0.65 5.08 9.06
C GLN A 16 0.49 4.09 9.32
N ALA A 17 0.23 2.79 9.24
CA ALA A 17 1.29 1.79 9.35
C ALA A 17 2.34 1.98 8.25
N PHE A 18 1.92 2.25 7.01
CA PHE A 18 2.84 2.54 5.91
C PHE A 18 3.63 3.84 6.17
N GLN A 19 2.96 4.93 6.54
CA GLN A 19 3.65 6.20 6.87
C GLN A 19 4.69 6.04 7.99
N ASN A 20 4.40 5.24 9.01
CA ASN A 20 5.36 4.92 10.07
C ASN A 20 6.60 4.19 9.53
N THR A 21 6.42 3.32 8.52
CA THR A 21 7.52 2.68 7.80
C THR A 21 8.30 3.68 6.95
N LEU A 22 7.64 4.60 6.24
CA LEU A 22 8.30 5.64 5.45
C LEU A 22 9.22 6.51 6.29
N ALA A 23 8.76 6.90 7.48
CA ALA A 23 9.53 7.75 8.39
C ALA A 23 10.88 7.12 8.80
N LYS A 24 10.98 5.79 8.75
CA LYS A 24 12.18 5.04 9.14
C LYS A 24 13.00 4.54 7.95
N TYR A 25 12.32 4.17 6.86
CA TYR A 25 12.90 3.36 5.77
C TYR A 25 12.51 3.87 4.38
N GLY A 26 12.04 5.11 4.23
CA GLY A 26 11.51 5.61 2.96
C GLY A 26 12.42 5.40 1.73
N SER A 27 13.74 5.55 1.90
CA SER A 27 14.72 5.33 0.83
C SER A 27 15.15 3.87 0.64
N ALA A 28 14.83 2.97 1.57
CA ALA A 28 15.18 1.56 1.47
C ALA A 28 14.31 0.84 0.44
N ASN A 29 14.88 -0.18 -0.20
CA ASN A 29 14.19 -1.05 -1.13
C ASN A 29 13.07 -1.83 -0.42
N ALA A 30 11.91 -1.95 -1.08
CA ALA A 30 10.71 -2.56 -0.52
C ALA A 30 10.10 -3.60 -1.46
N LEU A 31 9.78 -3.19 -2.69
CA LEU A 31 9.03 -4.02 -3.63
C LEU A 31 9.97 -4.50 -4.73
N HIS A 32 10.44 -5.73 -4.62
CA HIS A 32 11.34 -6.35 -5.58
C HIS A 32 10.56 -7.07 -6.68
N PHE A 33 10.95 -6.85 -7.93
CA PHE A 33 10.32 -7.48 -9.08
C PHE A 33 11.34 -7.68 -10.20
N LYS A 34 11.05 -8.62 -11.10
CA LYS A 34 11.89 -8.91 -12.25
C LYS A 34 11.26 -8.31 -13.50
N LYS A 35 12.02 -7.52 -14.25
CA LYS A 35 11.58 -6.91 -15.50
C LYS A 35 12.65 -7.15 -16.56
N ASP A 36 12.25 -7.69 -17.70
CA ASP A 36 13.12 -8.02 -18.83
C ASP A 36 14.34 -8.89 -18.46
N GLY A 37 14.14 -9.81 -17.51
CA GLY A 37 15.22 -10.67 -17.02
C GLY A 37 16.07 -10.09 -15.88
N GLU A 38 15.89 -8.81 -15.54
CA GLU A 38 16.68 -8.10 -14.54
C GLU A 38 15.90 -7.82 -13.25
N TRP A 39 16.57 -7.95 -12.10
CA TRP A 39 15.97 -7.60 -10.81
C TRP A 39 15.97 -6.09 -10.61
N GLN A 40 14.79 -5.56 -10.27
CA GLN A 40 14.57 -4.16 -9.93
C GLN A 40 13.85 -4.07 -8.59
N SER A 41 13.83 -2.87 -8.02
CA SER A 41 13.09 -2.60 -6.79
C SER A 41 12.52 -1.20 -6.77
N TYR A 42 11.38 -1.04 -6.11
CA TYR A 42 10.92 0.27 -5.64
C TYR A 42 11.32 0.48 -4.18
N SER A 43 11.75 1.70 -3.87
CA SER A 43 11.86 2.14 -2.49
C SER A 43 10.50 2.20 -1.82
N PHE A 44 10.46 2.15 -0.48
CA PHE A 44 9.22 2.34 0.27
C PHE A 44 8.49 3.63 -0.11
N GLN A 45 9.22 4.73 -0.31
CA GLN A 45 8.67 6.00 -0.76
C GLN A 45 8.01 5.89 -2.14
N THR A 46 8.72 5.32 -3.12
CA THR A 46 8.17 5.12 -4.47
C THR A 46 6.94 4.22 -4.45
N TYR A 47 6.96 3.16 -3.65
CA TYR A 47 5.84 2.25 -3.51
C TYR A 47 4.61 2.97 -2.94
N TYR A 48 4.77 3.73 -1.84
CA TYR A 48 3.70 4.50 -1.24
C TYR A 48 3.10 5.55 -2.19
N ASP A 49 3.96 6.28 -2.90
CA ASP A 49 3.53 7.32 -3.83
C ASP A 49 2.69 6.73 -4.96
N LYS A 50 3.07 5.54 -5.45
CA LYS A 50 2.28 4.78 -6.43
C LYS A 50 0.94 4.30 -5.87
N CYS A 51 0.90 3.76 -4.65
CA CYS A 51 -0.36 3.39 -3.99
C CYS A 51 -1.29 4.59 -3.83
N ARG A 52 -0.75 5.74 -3.41
CA ARG A 52 -1.51 6.98 -3.26
C ARG A 52 -2.02 7.51 -4.60
N GLN A 53 -1.23 7.39 -5.66
CA GLN A 53 -1.66 7.75 -7.01
C GLN A 53 -2.81 6.85 -7.48
N PHE A 54 -2.70 5.53 -7.28
CA PHE A 54 -3.74 4.58 -7.64
C PHE A 54 -5.06 4.85 -6.89
N GLY A 55 -5.00 5.01 -5.56
CA GLY A 55 -6.17 5.31 -4.74
C GLY A 55 -6.85 6.63 -5.15
N LYS A 56 -6.07 7.68 -5.44
CA LYS A 56 -6.63 8.93 -5.98
C LYS A 56 -7.33 8.76 -7.32
N SER A 57 -6.79 7.91 -8.19
CA SER A 57 -7.43 7.60 -9.47
C SER A 57 -8.73 6.84 -9.29
N LEU A 58 -8.82 5.92 -8.31
CA LEU A 58 -10.07 5.24 -7.96
C LEU A 58 -11.16 6.24 -7.53
N LEU A 59 -10.82 7.17 -6.65
CA LEU A 59 -11.72 8.25 -6.24
C LEU A 59 -12.15 9.11 -7.43
N HIS A 60 -11.24 9.40 -8.35
CA HIS A 60 -11.54 10.18 -9.56
C HIS A 60 -12.53 9.48 -10.49
N VAL A 61 -12.45 8.16 -10.63
CA VAL A 61 -13.38 7.37 -11.46
C VAL A 61 -14.68 7.00 -10.75
N GLY A 62 -14.88 7.48 -9.52
CA GLY A 62 -16.15 7.36 -8.79
C GLY A 62 -16.25 6.15 -7.85
N LEU A 63 -15.13 5.57 -7.41
CA LEU A 63 -15.18 4.57 -6.33
C LEU A 63 -15.64 5.24 -5.03
N GLU A 64 -16.70 4.70 -4.44
CA GLU A 64 -17.24 5.16 -3.16
C GLU A 64 -16.75 4.28 -2.00
N ARG A 65 -16.76 4.87 -0.80
CA ARG A 65 -16.40 4.15 0.42
C ARG A 65 -17.24 2.89 0.57
N TYR A 66 -16.58 1.79 0.93
CA TYR A 66 -17.16 0.44 1.11
C TYR A 66 -17.54 -0.29 -0.19
N GLN A 67 -17.27 0.29 -1.35
CA GLN A 67 -17.28 -0.47 -2.60
C GLN A 67 -16.02 -1.33 -2.73
N GLY A 68 -16.16 -2.47 -3.39
CA GLY A 68 -15.05 -3.40 -3.63
C GLY A 68 -14.35 -3.13 -4.96
N VAL A 69 -13.04 -3.39 -5.00
CA VAL A 69 -12.25 -3.45 -6.23
C VAL A 69 -11.73 -4.87 -6.40
N SER A 70 -11.92 -5.46 -7.57
CA SER A 70 -11.36 -6.78 -7.91
C SER A 70 -10.03 -6.60 -8.66
N ILE A 71 -9.00 -7.33 -8.24
CA ILE A 71 -7.66 -7.28 -8.83
C ILE A 71 -7.31 -8.67 -9.32
N ILE A 72 -7.06 -8.79 -10.63
CA ILE A 72 -6.60 -10.03 -11.28
C ILE A 72 -5.32 -9.75 -12.05
N GLY A 73 -4.27 -10.51 -11.76
CA GLY A 73 -2.97 -10.31 -12.37
C GLY A 73 -1.92 -11.25 -11.79
N PHE A 74 -0.73 -11.21 -12.40
CA PHE A 74 0.44 -11.93 -11.91
C PHE A 74 0.95 -11.33 -10.60
N ASN A 75 1.88 -12.04 -9.93
CA ASN A 75 2.66 -11.45 -8.86
C ASN A 75 3.60 -10.38 -9.44
N SER A 76 3.18 -9.12 -9.39
CA SER A 76 3.84 -7.97 -10.02
C SER A 76 3.77 -6.75 -9.10
N PRO A 77 4.60 -5.72 -9.32
CA PRO A 77 4.51 -4.52 -8.52
C PRO A 77 3.15 -3.83 -8.67
N GLU A 78 2.55 -3.88 -9.86
CA GLU A 78 1.21 -3.32 -10.13
C GLU A 78 0.13 -3.96 -9.27
N TRP A 79 0.19 -5.29 -9.04
CA TRP A 79 -0.76 -5.99 -8.19
C TRP A 79 -0.69 -5.48 -6.75
N ALA A 80 0.53 -5.39 -6.18
CA ALA A 80 0.72 -4.93 -4.81
C ALA A 80 0.33 -3.44 -4.64
N ILE A 81 0.65 -2.61 -5.64
CA ILE A 81 0.24 -1.20 -5.69
C ILE A 81 -1.27 -1.07 -5.72
N ALA A 82 -1.96 -1.89 -6.53
CA ALA A 82 -3.41 -1.85 -6.63
C ALA A 82 -4.10 -2.28 -5.32
N ASP A 83 -3.59 -3.33 -4.66
CA ASP A 83 -4.13 -3.83 -3.38
C ASP A 83 -4.05 -2.76 -2.29
N ILE A 84 -2.85 -2.26 -2.00
CA ILE A 84 -2.65 -1.21 -0.98
C ILE A 84 -3.29 0.12 -1.40
N GLY A 85 -3.20 0.47 -2.69
CA GLY A 85 -3.81 1.69 -3.22
C GLY A 85 -5.33 1.69 -3.13
N THR A 86 -5.98 0.52 -3.26
CA THR A 86 -7.42 0.38 -3.02
C THR A 86 -7.77 0.62 -1.55
N ILE A 87 -6.98 0.11 -0.61
CA ILE A 87 -7.18 0.34 0.83
C ILE A 87 -7.04 1.85 1.18
N PHE A 88 -6.32 2.62 0.37
CA PHE A 88 -6.13 4.07 0.57
C PHE A 88 -7.32 4.91 0.07
N ALA A 89 -8.14 4.38 -0.84
CA ALA A 89 -9.30 5.06 -1.42
C ALA A 89 -10.50 5.02 -0.46
#